data_AF-A0AB37VGM8-F1
#
_entry.id   AF-A0AB37VGM8-F1
#
_cell.length_a   1.000
_cell.length_b   1.000
_cell.length_c   1.000
_cell.angle_alpha   90.00
_cell.angle_beta   90.00
_cell.angle_gamma   90.00
#
_symmetry.space_group_name_H-M   'P 1'
#
loop_
_entity.id
_entity.type
_entity.pdbx_description
1 polymer ?
#
loop_
_entity_poly.entity_id
_entity_poly.type
_entity_poly.pdbx_seq_one_letter_code
_entity_poly.pdbx_strand_id
1 'polypeptide(L)' 'MLHWQPGAILLSDFDTKIGKLSASVRKKTLTRSDIERACSDADDAIYRMLRKDHETRSRHYHQRRDDRADGDSA' A
#
# COMPACT_ATOMS: atom_id res chain seq x y z
N MET A 1 5.10 3.70 -9.83
CA MET A 1 4.00 3.89 -8.85
C MET A 1 4.57 4.64 -7.66
N LEU A 2 4.01 5.80 -7.30
CA LEU A 2 4.44 6.55 -6.12
C LEU A 2 4.23 5.69 -4.88
N HIS A 3 5.27 5.55 -4.07
CA HIS A 3 5.28 4.69 -2.89
C HIS A 3 4.51 5.44 -1.80
N TRP A 4 3.64 4.78 -1.04
CA TRP A 4 2.92 5.45 0.05
C TRP A 4 3.95 5.94 1.08
N GLN A 5 3.99 7.25 1.33
CA GLN A 5 4.88 7.87 2.31
C GLN A 5 4.00 8.56 3.37
N PRO A 6 4.06 8.13 4.64
CA PRO A 6 3.36 8.81 5.73
C PRO A 6 3.74 10.30 5.77
N GLY A 7 2.75 11.19 5.81
CA GLY A 7 2.97 12.65 5.84
C GLY A 7 3.28 13.32 4.50
N ALA A 8 3.44 12.57 3.40
CA ALA A 8 3.68 13.15 2.08
C ALA A 8 2.40 13.52 1.31
N ILE A 9 1.26 12.93 1.68
CA ILE A 9 -0.04 13.27 1.12
C ILE A 9 -0.75 14.12 2.16
N LEU A 10 -1.01 15.39 1.83
CA LEU A 10 -1.82 16.25 2.67
C LEU A 10 -3.22 15.62 2.77
N LEU A 11 -3.81 15.56 3.98
CA LEU A 11 -5.16 15.01 4.17
C LEU A 11 -6.18 15.55 3.15
N SER A 12 -6.04 16.82 2.74
CA SER A 12 -6.85 17.46 1.69
C SER A 12 -6.83 16.76 0.34
N ASP A 13 -5.69 16.19 -0.07
CA ASP A 13 -5.57 15.50 -1.36
C ASP A 13 -6.25 14.14 -1.33
N PHE A 14 -6.22 13.48 -0.16
CA PHE A 14 -6.97 12.26 0.10
C PHE A 14 -8.48 12.54 0.07
N ASP A 15 -8.92 13.56 0.82
CA ASP A 15 -10.33 13.96 0.87
C ASP A 15 -10.86 14.36 -0.51
N THR A 16 -10.05 15.06 -1.31
CA THR A 16 -10.39 15.43 -2.69
C THR A 16 -10.59 14.20 -3.59
N LYS A 17 -9.76 13.17 -3.44
CA LYS A 17 -9.90 11.92 -4.21
C LYS A 17 -11.15 11.16 -3.81
N ILE A 18 -11.45 11.07 -2.51
CA ILE A 18 -12.69 10.48 -2.01
C ILE A 18 -13.89 11.24 -2.56
N GLY A 19 -13.89 12.58 -2.51
CA GLY A 19 -14.97 13.41 -3.04
C GLY A 19 -15.20 13.20 -4.55
N LYS A 20 -14.13 13.13 -5.35
CA LYS A 20 -14.22 12.83 -6.80
C LYS A 20 -14.78 11.44 -7.06
N LEU A 21 -14.35 10.44 -6.28
CA LEU A 21 -14.84 9.07 -6.38
C LEU A 21 -16.34 9.01 -6.07
N SER A 22 -16.78 9.59 -4.94
CA SER A 22 -18.20 9.67 -4.56
C SER A 22 -19.04 10.37 -5.62
N ALA A 23 -18.51 11.44 -6.23
CA ALA A 23 -19.20 12.13 -7.33
C ALA A 23 -19.31 11.25 -8.60
N SER A 24 -18.28 10.46 -8.92
CA SER A 24 -18.24 9.60 -10.11
C SER A 24 -19.25 8.45 -10.09
N VAL A 25 -19.65 8.00 -8.89
CA VAL A 25 -20.62 6.92 -8.69
C VAL A 25 -22.04 7.41 -8.41
N ARG A 26 -22.25 8.72 -8.17
CA ARG A 26 -23.53 9.32 -7.78
C ARG A 26 -24.70 9.08 -8.74
N LYS A 27 -24.43 8.77 -10.02
CA LYS A 27 -25.44 8.47 -11.05
C LYS A 27 -25.50 6.99 -11.44
N LYS A 28 -24.74 6.14 -10.75
CA LYS A 28 -24.73 4.69 -10.98
C LYS A 28 -25.54 4.02 -9.88
N THR A 29 -26.46 3.15 -10.28
CA THR A 29 -27.08 2.21 -9.33
C THR A 29 -26.08 1.10 -9.08
N LEU A 30 -25.46 1.10 -7.91
CA LEU A 30 -24.58 0.03 -7.47
C LEU A 30 -25.40 -1.00 -6.72
N THR A 31 -25.25 -2.28 -7.10
CA THR A 31 -25.82 -3.37 -6.31
C THR A 31 -24.97 -3.63 -5.08
N ARG A 32 -25.53 -4.31 -4.08
CA ARG A 32 -24.78 -4.73 -2.89
C ARG A 32 -23.55 -5.56 -3.27
N SER A 33 -23.68 -6.43 -4.27
CA SER A 33 -22.60 -7.27 -4.78
C SER A 33 -21.47 -6.46 -5.43
N ASP A 34 -21.80 -5.34 -6.10
CA ASP A 34 -20.78 -4.45 -6.68
C ASP A 34 -19.96 -3.77 -5.59
N ILE A 35 -20.61 -3.35 -4.51
CA ILE A 35 -19.97 -2.75 -3.34
C ILE A 35 -19.07 -3.78 -2.65
N GLU A 36 -19.59 -4.97 -2.36
CA GLU A 36 -18.84 -6.06 -1.72
C GLU A 36 -17.59 -6.45 -2.54
N ARG A 37 -17.73 -6.56 -3.86
CA ARG A 37 -16.60 -6.86 -4.76
C ARG A 37 -15.55 -5.75 -4.72
N ALA A 38 -15.97 -4.49 -4.83
CA ALA A 38 -15.05 -3.36 -4.79
C ALA A 38 -14.29 -3.26 -3.46
N CYS A 39 -14.96 -3.55 -2.33
CA CYS A 39 -14.31 -3.63 -1.03
C CYS A 39 -13.29 -4.76 -0.98
N SER A 40 -13.66 -5.96 -1.43
CA SER A 40 -12.74 -7.11 -1.47
C SER A 40 -11.50 -6.83 -2.33
N ASP A 41 -11.69 -6.21 -3.50
CA ASP A 41 -10.59 -5.86 -4.41
C ASP A 41 -9.66 -4.81 -3.78
N ALA A 42 -10.21 -3.86 -3.03
CA ALA A 42 -9.44 -2.85 -2.31
C ALA A 42 -8.63 -3.47 -1.16
N ASP A 43 -9.25 -4.33 -0.35
CA ASP A 43 -8.59 -5.04 0.75
C ASP A 43 -7.44 -5.92 0.23
N ASP A 44 -7.67 -6.65 -0.86
CA ASP A 44 -6.63 -7.46 -1.52
C ASP A 44 -5.48 -6.59 -2.03
N ALA A 45 -5.77 -5.44 -2.62
CA ALA A 45 -4.75 -4.51 -3.10
C ALA A 45 -3.91 -3.95 -1.93
N ILE A 46 -4.55 -3.53 -0.84
CA ILE A 46 -3.89 -3.04 0.37
C ILE A 46 -3.03 -4.15 0.97
N TYR A 47 -3.57 -5.36 1.12
CA TYR A 47 -2.84 -6.52 1.64
C TYR A 47 -1.59 -6.82 0.83
N ARG A 48 -1.69 -6.82 -0.51
CA ARG A 48 -0.55 -7.03 -1.41
C ARG A 48 0.50 -5.91 -1.31
N MET A 49 0.08 -4.67 -1.12
CA MET A 49 1.01 -3.54 -0.92
C MET A 49 1.76 -3.69 0.41
N LEU A 50 1.05 -3.94 1.51
CA LEU A 50 1.65 -4.13 2.83
C LEU A 50 2.61 -5.33 2.86
N ARG A 51 2.25 -6.44 2.21
CA ARG A 51 3.13 -7.63 2.13
C ARG A 51 4.43 -7.33 1.38
N LYS A 52 4.38 -6.60 0.27
CA LYS A 52 5.58 -6.22 -0.51
C LYS A 52 6.53 -5.32 0.28
N ASP A 53 6.00 -4.42 1.09
CA ASP A 53 6.80 -3.56 1.97
C ASP A 53 7.50 -4.37 3.07
N HIS A 54 6.85 -5.42 3.58
CA HIS A 54 7.44 -6.33 4.56
C HIS A 54 8.53 -7.23 3.95
N GLU A 55 8.34 -7.76 2.74
CA GLU A 55 9.32 -8.64 2.08
C GLU A 55 10.60 -7.91 1.66
N THR A 56 10.50 -6.65 1.19
CA THR A 56 11.68 -5.84 0.84
C THR A 56 12.50 -5.45 2.08
N ARG A 57 11.83 -5.14 3.20
CA ARG A 57 12.50 -4.81 4.46
C ARG A 57 13.24 -5.99 5.09
N SER A 58 12.69 -7.22 4.95
CA SER A 58 13.34 -8.44 5.45
C SER A 58 14.64 -8.77 4.70
N ARG A 59 14.65 -8.64 3.35
CA ARG A 59 15.86 -8.93 2.56
C ARG A 59 17.04 -8.01 2.87
N HIS A 60 16.79 -6.72 3.07
CA HIS A 60 17.85 -5.76 3.45
C HIS A 60 18.46 -6.05 4.83
N TYR A 61 17.70 -6.65 5.75
CA TYR A 61 18.20 -6.94 7.09
C TYR A 61 19.11 -8.18 7.13
N HIS A 62 18.88 -9.15 6.25
CA HIS A 62 19.74 -10.34 6.14
C HIS A 62 21.09 -10.01 5.50
N GLN A 63 21.12 -9.18 4.46
CA GLN A 63 22.35 -8.83 3.76
C GLN A 63 23.36 -8.07 4.66
N ARG A 64 22.87 -7.18 5.54
CA ARG A 64 23.71 -6.43 6.48
C ARG A 64 24.34 -7.27 7.60
N ARG A 65 23.84 -8.48 7.86
CA ARG A 65 24.44 -9.38 8.87
C ARG A 65 25.59 -10.18 8.27
N ASP A 66 25.47 -10.58 7.02
CA ASP A 66 26.51 -11.35 6.34
C ASP A 66 27.77 -10.49 6.09
N ASP A 67 27.60 -9.21 5.71
CA ASP A 67 28.73 -8.27 5.52
C ASP A 67 29.53 -7.95 6.82
N ARG A 68 28.99 -8.27 8.00
CA ARG A 68 29.69 -8.05 9.29
C ARG A 68 30.42 -9.29 9.81
N ALA A 69 30.23 -10.46 9.17
CA ALA A 69 30.85 -11.69 9.61
C ALA A 69 32.24 -11.94 8.98
N ASP A 70 32.60 -11.20 7.93
CA ASP A 70 33.87 -11.36 7.18
C ASP A 70 34.97 -10.35 7.58
N GLY A 71 34.85 -9.75 8.78
CA GLY A 71 35.73 -8.70 9.26
C GLY A 71 36.46 -9.02 10.57
N ASP A 72 36.83 -10.28 10.83
CA ASP A 72 37.81 -10.60 11.87
C ASP A 72 38.47 -11.96 11.59
N SER A 73 39.60 -11.92 10.88
CA SER A 73 40.57 -13.01 10.85
C SER A 73 41.95 -12.46 10.49
N ALA A 74 42.75 -12.30 11.54
CA ALA A 74 44.22 -12.27 11.63
C ALA A 74 44.99 -11.14 10.92
#